data_AF-A0A3M1N415-F1
#
_entry.id   AF-A0A3M1N415-F1
#
_cell.length_a   1.000
_cell.length_b   1.000
_cell.length_c   1.000
_cell.angle_alpha   90.00
_cell.angle_beta   90.00
_cell.angle_gamma   90.00
#
_symmetry.space_group_name_H-M   'P 1'
#
loop_
_entity.id
_entity.type
_entity.pdbx_description
1 polymer ?
#
loop_
_entity_poly.entity_id
_entity_poly.type
_entity_poly.pdbx_seq_one_letter_code
_entity_poly.pdbx_strand_id
1 'polypeptide(L)'
;MDTPFPHTRWLLLGDVSALALVTVAGFATHGELPDAGWRMATTFIPLLVAWLCAGGALGCLRTPYTSLVRLGWALLLTAPLAAWLRGLWLMRPIPPIFVLVLGGFTA
;
A
#
# COMPACT_ATOMS: atom_id res chain seq x y z
N MET A 1 23.68 23.61 -0.41
CA MET A 1 23.23 22.45 -1.21
C MET A 1 21.92 22.03 -0.58
N ASP A 2 20.86 22.72 -0.95
CA ASP A 2 19.60 22.67 -0.23
C ASP A 2 18.86 21.42 -0.70
N THR A 3 18.59 20.49 0.21
CA THR A 3 17.84 19.28 -0.12
C THR A 3 16.45 19.71 -0.58
N PRO A 4 16.03 19.46 -1.82
CA PRO A 4 14.86 20.14 -2.39
C PRO A 4 13.52 19.76 -1.74
N PHE A 5 13.47 18.82 -0.78
CA PHE A 5 12.22 18.39 -0.14
C PHE A 5 12.44 17.92 1.31
N PRO A 6 12.45 18.80 2.33
CA PRO A 6 12.60 18.41 3.73
C PRO A 6 11.43 17.55 4.26
N HIS A 7 10.30 17.52 3.56
CA HIS A 7 9.07 16.84 3.99
C HIS A 7 8.92 15.41 3.45
N THR A 8 9.67 14.99 2.42
CA THR A 8 9.50 13.67 1.81
C THR A 8 9.70 12.53 2.80
N ARG A 9 10.63 12.66 3.75
CA ARG A 9 10.85 11.65 4.79
C ARG A 9 9.63 11.49 5.69
N TRP A 10 8.97 12.59 6.04
CA TRP A 10 7.77 12.58 6.87
C TRP A 10 6.56 12.04 6.11
N LEU A 11 6.43 12.37 4.81
CA LEU A 11 5.39 11.78 3.95
C LEU A 11 5.55 10.26 3.87
N LEU A 12 6.76 9.77 3.58
CA LEU A 12 7.02 8.33 3.51
C LEU A 12 6.79 7.63 4.85
N LEU A 13 7.20 8.23 5.97
CA LEU A 13 6.91 7.70 7.30
C LEU A 13 5.41 7.64 7.58
N GLY A 14 4.67 8.68 7.19
CA GLY A 14 3.22 8.72 7.29
C GLY A 14 2.56 7.61 6.47
N ASP A 15 2.94 7.47 5.20
CA ASP A 15 2.41 6.44 4.30
C ASP A 15 2.70 5.03 4.83
N VAL A 16 3.96 4.75 5.23
CA VAL A 16 4.37 3.46 5.80
C VAL A 16 3.56 3.15 7.07
N SER A 17 3.37 4.14 7.94
CA SER A 17 2.60 3.99 9.18
C SER A 17 1.12 3.75 8.89
N ALA A 18 0.52 4.49 7.96
CA ALA A 18 -0.88 4.33 7.57
C ALA A 18 -1.13 2.94 6.97
N LEU A 19 -0.27 2.47 6.06
CA LEU A 19 -0.37 1.14 5.47
C LEU A 19 -0.17 0.03 6.51
N ALA A 20 0.75 0.22 7.47
CA ALA A 20 0.95 -0.72 8.57
C ALA A 20 -0.30 -0.80 9.47
N LEU A 21 -0.87 0.35 9.85
CA LEU A 21 -2.07 0.43 10.67
C LEU A 21 -3.28 -0.19 9.98
N VAL A 22 -3.51 0.11 8.70
CA VAL A 22 -4.58 -0.52 7.90
C VAL A 22 -4.38 -2.03 7.82
N THR A 23 -3.15 -2.50 7.63
CA THR A 23 -2.88 -3.94 7.59
C THR A 23 -3.23 -4.60 8.93
N VAL A 24 -2.75 -4.04 10.04
CA VAL A 24 -3.05 -4.54 11.39
C VAL A 24 -4.56 -4.52 11.67
N ALA A 25 -5.24 -3.42 11.33
CA ALA A 25 -6.69 -3.29 11.49
C ALA A 25 -7.46 -4.32 10.65
N GLY A 26 -7.00 -4.62 9.43
CA GLY A 26 -7.55 -5.66 8.58
C GLY A 26 -7.48 -7.04 9.26
N PHE A 27 -6.32 -7.43 9.79
CA PHE A 27 -6.19 -8.70 10.52
C PHE A 27 -7.00 -8.71 11.82
N ALA A 28 -7.08 -7.58 12.53
CA ALA A 28 -7.87 -7.44 13.75
C ALA A 28 -9.36 -7.66 13.50
N THR A 29 -9.90 -7.05 12.44
CA THR A 29 -11.33 -7.16 12.09
C THR A 29 -11.73 -8.56 11.63
N HIS A 30 -10.80 -9.34 11.09
CA HIS A 30 -11.02 -10.74 10.73
C HIS A 30 -10.75 -11.73 11.89
N GLY A 31 -10.35 -11.24 13.08
CA GLY A 31 -9.99 -12.09 14.20
C GLY A 31 -8.70 -12.89 14.00
N GLU A 32 -7.84 -12.48 13.06
CA GLU A 32 -6.67 -13.23 12.62
C GLU A 32 -5.35 -12.73 13.22
N LEU A 33 -5.38 -11.73 14.12
CA LEU A 33 -4.17 -11.21 14.78
C LEU A 33 -3.29 -12.27 15.46
N PRO A 34 -3.85 -13.25 16.21
CA PRO A 34 -3.02 -14.27 16.89
C PRO A 34 -2.15 -15.09 15.93
N ASP A 35 -2.62 -15.33 14.70
CA ASP A 35 -1.97 -16.16 13.69
C ASP A 35 -1.45 -15.35 12.49
N ALA A 36 -1.36 -14.02 12.63
CA ALA A 36 -1.10 -13.11 11.51
C ALA A 36 0.30 -13.30 10.92
N GLY A 37 1.33 -13.43 11.77
CA GLY A 37 2.74 -13.72 11.43
C GLY A 37 3.16 -13.42 9.98
N TRP A 38 3.43 -14.48 9.22
CA TRP A 38 3.86 -14.39 7.81
C TRP A 38 2.80 -13.84 6.85
N ARG A 39 1.51 -14.03 7.16
CA ARG A 39 0.41 -13.52 6.33
C ARG A 39 0.37 -11.99 6.35
N MET A 40 0.70 -11.39 7.50
CA MET A 40 0.78 -9.94 7.64
C MET A 40 1.94 -9.39 6.80
N ALA A 41 3.13 -10.00 6.87
CA ALA A 41 4.28 -9.61 6.06
C ALA A 41 4.02 -9.72 4.54
N THR A 42 3.42 -10.84 4.11
CA THR A 42 3.03 -11.07 2.71
C THR A 42 1.80 -10.27 2.25
N THR A 43 1.23 -9.43 3.12
CA THR A 43 0.22 -8.43 2.77
C THR A 43 0.82 -7.03 2.77
N PHE A 44 1.49 -6.66 3.86
CA PHE A 44 2.08 -5.34 4.06
C PHE A 44 3.19 -5.04 3.06
N ILE A 45 4.15 -5.96 2.85
CA ILE A 45 5.31 -5.67 2.00
C ILE A 45 4.89 -5.50 0.52
N PRO A 46 4.07 -6.39 -0.08
CA PRO A 46 3.54 -6.16 -1.42
C PRO A 46 2.76 -4.86 -1.55
N LEU A 47 1.94 -4.50 -0.54
CA LEU A 47 1.18 -3.26 -0.52
C LEU A 47 2.10 -2.02 -0.48
N LEU A 48 3.11 -2.03 0.38
CA LEU A 48 4.09 -0.96 0.47
C LEU A 48 4.86 -0.79 -0.83
N VAL A 49 5.37 -1.88 -1.42
CA VAL A 49 6.08 -1.83 -2.71
C VAL A 49 5.17 -1.30 -3.81
N ALA A 50 3.91 -1.75 -3.85
CA ALA A 50 2.95 -1.27 -4.83
C ALA A 50 2.66 0.23 -4.69
N TRP A 51 2.47 0.72 -3.47
CA TRP A 51 2.29 2.16 -3.21
C TRP A 51 3.52 2.98 -3.63
N LEU A 52 4.72 2.51 -3.27
CA LEU A 52 5.95 3.20 -3.64
C LEU A 52 6.14 3.27 -5.16
N CYS A 53 5.79 2.21 -5.88
CA CYS A 53 5.83 2.17 -7.35
C CYS A 53 4.77 3.08 -7.97
N ALA A 54 3.49 2.91 -7.63
CA ALA A 54 2.37 3.65 -8.22
C ALA A 54 2.40 5.14 -7.81
N GLY A 55 2.53 5.40 -6.51
CA GLY A 55 2.67 6.73 -5.94
C GLY A 55 3.94 7.44 -6.42
N GLY A 56 5.06 6.72 -6.54
CA GLY A 56 6.31 7.26 -7.08
C GLY A 56 6.19 7.65 -8.55
N ALA A 57 5.64 6.75 -9.38
CA ALA A 57 5.43 6.99 -10.81
C ALA A 57 4.48 8.16 -11.07
N LEU A 58 3.43 8.30 -10.25
CA LEU A 58 2.46 9.39 -10.34
C LEU A 58 2.85 10.61 -9.51
N GLY A 59 4.04 10.63 -8.90
CA GLY A 59 4.63 11.77 -8.18
C GLY A 59 3.95 12.15 -6.85
N CYS A 60 3.15 11.26 -6.27
CA CYS A 60 2.43 11.48 -5.01
C CYS A 60 3.38 11.57 -3.80
N LEU A 61 4.56 10.94 -3.88
CA LEU A 61 5.53 10.88 -2.77
C LEU A 61 6.41 12.15 -2.63
N ARG A 62 6.30 13.11 -3.56
CA ARG A 62 7.21 14.26 -3.65
C ARG A 62 6.66 15.52 -3.01
N THR A 63 5.34 15.64 -2.93
CA THR A 63 4.66 16.85 -2.49
C THR A 63 3.45 16.49 -1.65
N PRO A 64 3.19 17.21 -0.54
CA PRO A 64 1.95 17.06 0.22
C PRO A 64 0.72 17.51 -0.60
N TYR A 65 0.91 18.33 -1.64
CA TYR A 65 -0.16 18.85 -2.48
C TYR A 65 -0.21 18.07 -3.80
N THR A 66 -0.87 16.92 -3.77
CA THR A 66 -1.13 16.09 -4.96
C THR A 66 -2.56 16.26 -5.43
N SER A 67 -2.76 16.32 -6.75
CA SER A 67 -4.10 16.33 -7.36
C SER A 67 -4.87 15.06 -6.99
N LEU A 68 -6.14 15.22 -6.59
CA LEU A 68 -7.04 14.10 -6.28
C LEU A 68 -7.15 13.09 -7.43
N VAL A 69 -7.00 13.53 -8.68
CA VAL A 69 -7.01 12.64 -9.85
C VAL A 69 -5.76 11.76 -9.88
N ARG A 70 -4.58 12.35 -9.67
CA ARG A 70 -3.31 11.60 -9.61
C ARG A 70 -3.28 10.65 -8.42
N LEU A 71 -3.78 11.12 -7.28
CA LEU A 71 -3.94 10.30 -6.09
C LEU A 71 -4.88 9.12 -6.38
N GLY A 72 -6.07 9.37 -6.94
CA GLY A 72 -7.03 8.32 -7.30
C GLY A 72 -6.43 7.26 -8.22
N TRP A 73 -5.66 7.66 -9.25
CA TRP A 73 -4.94 6.69 -10.10
C TRP A 73 -3.85 5.91 -9.36
N ALA A 74 -3.11 6.56 -8.45
CA ALA A 74 -2.09 5.88 -7.66
C ALA A 74 -2.71 4.82 -6.75
N LEU A 75 -3.82 5.15 -6.09
CA LEU A 75 -4.55 4.24 -5.23
C LEU A 75 -5.17 3.08 -6.02
N LEU A 76 -5.84 3.39 -7.15
CA LEU A 76 -6.44 2.39 -8.04
C LEU A 76 -5.41 1.38 -8.58
N LEU A 77 -4.20 1.83 -8.89
CA LEU A 77 -3.11 0.96 -9.37
C LEU A 77 -2.40 0.20 -8.24
N THR A 78 -2.44 0.72 -7.01
CA THR A 78 -1.76 0.11 -5.86
C THR A 78 -2.34 -1.26 -5.53
N ALA A 79 -3.67 -1.38 -5.44
CA ALA A 79 -4.32 -2.64 -5.09
C ALA A 79 -4.04 -3.82 -6.07
N PRO A 80 -4.23 -3.69 -7.40
CA PRO A 80 -3.94 -4.78 -8.32
C PRO A 80 -2.44 -5.12 -8.35
N LEU A 81 -1.57 -4.12 -8.25
CA LEU A 81 -0.11 -4.35 -8.19
C LEU A 81 0.28 -5.10 -6.91
N ALA A 82 -0.25 -4.71 -5.75
CA ALA A 82 0.00 -5.38 -4.48
C ALA A 82 -0.49 -6.83 -4.51
N ALA A 83 -1.68 -7.07 -5.06
CA ALA A 83 -2.23 -8.41 -5.20
C ALA A 83 -1.39 -9.28 -6.15
N TRP A 84 -0.91 -8.72 -7.25
CA TRP A 84 -0.01 -9.41 -8.17
C TRP A 84 1.32 -9.76 -7.51
N LEU A 85 1.97 -8.81 -6.85
CA LEU A 85 3.21 -9.04 -6.10
C LEU A 85 3.06 -10.10 -5.01
N ARG A 86 1.93 -10.08 -4.29
CA ARG A 86 1.60 -11.11 -3.30
C ARG A 86 1.41 -12.48 -3.93
N GLY A 87 0.69 -12.56 -5.05
CA GLY A 87 0.47 -13.81 -5.80
C GLY A 87 1.79 -14.41 -6.28
N LEU A 88 2.70 -13.58 -6.78
CA LEU A 88 4.06 -13.98 -7.14
C LEU A 88 4.85 -14.50 -5.94
N TRP A 89 4.83 -13.78 -4.81
CA TRP A 89 5.55 -14.21 -3.60
C TRP A 89 5.06 -15.57 -3.12
N LEU A 90 3.74 -15.75 -3.03
CA LEU A 90 3.15 -16.98 -2.52
C LEU A 90 3.08 -18.10 -3.55
N MET A 91 3.43 -17.84 -4.82
CA MET A 91 3.24 -18.74 -5.96
C MET A 91 1.82 -19.30 -6.02
N ARG A 92 0.81 -18.43 -5.82
CA ARG A 92 -0.60 -18.82 -5.73
C ARG A 92 -1.51 -17.92 -6.58
N PRO A 93 -2.63 -18.46 -7.09
CA PRO A 93 -3.66 -17.66 -7.75
C PRO A 93 -4.18 -16.54 -6.84
N ILE A 94 -4.48 -15.39 -7.45
CA ILE A 94 -4.96 -14.20 -6.77
C ILE A 94 -6.49 -14.28 -6.66
N PRO A 95 -7.08 -14.32 -5.45
CA PRO A 95 -8.53 -14.27 -5.30
C PRO A 95 -9.05 -12.90 -5.77
N PRO A 96 -10.03 -12.81 -6.68
CA PRO A 96 -10.56 -11.53 -7.16
C PRO A 96 -11.10 -10.64 -6.04
N ILE A 97 -11.74 -11.25 -5.02
CA ILE A 97 -12.26 -10.53 -3.85
C ILE A 97 -11.16 -9.84 -3.04
N PHE A 98 -9.95 -10.41 -3.00
CA PHE A 98 -8.81 -9.80 -2.31
C PHE A 98 -8.40 -8.49 -2.98
N VAL A 99 -8.40 -8.45 -4.33
CA VAL A 99 -8.09 -7.24 -5.10
C VAL A 99 -9.15 -6.17 -4.86
N LEU A 100 -10.43 -6.56 -4.86
CA LEU A 100 -11.56 -5.64 -4.69
C LEU A 100 -11.58 -5.01 -3.29
N VAL A 101 -11.40 -5.83 -2.24
CA VAL A 101 -11.32 -5.36 -0.85
C VAL A 101 -10.10 -4.46 -0.66
N LEU A 102 -8.93 -4.88 -1.15
CA LEU A 102 -7.72 -4.07 -1.06
C LEU A 102 -7.87 -2.73 -1.78
N GLY A 103 -8.53 -2.72 -2.96
CA GLY A 103 -8.87 -1.52 -3.71
C GLY A 103 -9.72 -0.54 -2.91
N GLY A 104 -10.74 -1.03 -2.20
CA GLY A 104 -11.60 -0.20 -1.36
C GLY A 104 -10.89 0.42 -0.15
N PHE A 105 -9.85 -0.22 0.38
CA PHE A 105 -9.04 0.37 1.47
C PHE A 105 -7.97 1.33 0.96
N THR A 106 -7.56 1.20 -0.30
CA THR A 106 -6.60 2.12 -0.90
C THR A 106 -7.26 3.36 -1.49
N ALA A 107 -8.50 3.31 -1.98
CA ALA A 107 -9.19 4.43 -2.64
C ALA A 107 -9.87 5.40 -1.66
#